data_AF-A0AB36Y3K5-F1
#
_entry.id   AF-A0AB36Y3K5-F1
#
_cell.length_a   1.000
_cell.length_b   1.000
_cell.length_c   1.000
_cell.angle_alpha   90.00
_cell.angle_beta   90.00
_cell.angle_gamma   90.00
#
_symmetry.space_group_name_H-M   'P 1'
#
loop_
_entity.id
_entity.type
_entity.pdbx_description
1 polymer ?
#
loop_
_entity_poly.entity_id
_entity_poly.type
_entity_poly.pdbx_seq_one_letter_code
_entity_poly.pdbx_strand_id
1 'polypeptide(L)'
;MSEVLVSSVHPTLGALYWVYTSNGDCNYPDHYTFTDWDELATRFPHYWREHEHLRWVHGRHISQVFNSNDPYGDYAEVEDDETGETLQRSLSGMLAGLHEKSGQSVMEFIQWMKKADWVDVPAPARELFDD
;
A
#
# COMPACT_ATOMS: atom_id res chain seq x y z
N MET A 1 -17.63 -15.12 7.12
CA MET A 1 -17.56 -13.67 7.42
C MET A 1 -17.25 -12.97 6.11
N SER A 2 -17.93 -11.88 5.77
CA SER A 2 -17.57 -11.09 4.58
C SER A 2 -16.25 -10.38 4.83
N GLU A 3 -15.28 -10.66 3.96
CA GLU A 3 -13.99 -10.00 3.92
C GLU A 3 -14.00 -8.90 2.86
N VAL A 4 -13.18 -7.89 3.07
CA VAL A 4 -12.99 -6.77 2.14
C VAL A 4 -11.50 -6.56 1.86
N LEU A 5 -11.23 -6.02 0.69
CA LEU A 5 -9.92 -5.50 0.30
C LEU A 5 -9.98 -3.98 0.25
N VAL A 6 -8.90 -3.31 0.65
CA VAL A 6 -8.77 -1.87 0.44
C VAL A 6 -8.24 -1.64 -0.96
N SER A 7 -9.02 -0.98 -1.81
CA SER A 7 -8.75 -0.87 -3.24
C SER A 7 -9.00 0.54 -3.78
N SER A 8 -8.30 0.85 -4.88
CA SER A 8 -8.58 2.02 -5.72
C SER A 8 -8.34 1.66 -7.18
N VAL A 9 -8.94 2.40 -8.12
CA VAL A 9 -8.82 2.12 -9.56
C VAL A 9 -7.95 3.19 -10.22
N HIS A 10 -6.74 2.80 -10.59
CA HIS A 10 -5.83 3.63 -11.36
C HIS A 10 -6.25 3.69 -12.83
N PRO A 11 -6.24 4.88 -13.48
CA PRO A 11 -6.64 5.03 -14.88
C PRO A 11 -5.89 4.12 -15.87
N THR A 12 -4.61 3.86 -15.60
CA THR A 12 -3.74 3.02 -16.45
C THR A 12 -3.57 1.59 -15.93
N LEU A 13 -3.52 1.41 -14.60
CA LEU A 13 -3.13 0.11 -14.00
C LEU A 13 -4.36 -0.75 -13.71
N GLY A 14 -5.55 -0.17 -13.71
CA GLY A 14 -6.75 -0.85 -13.24
C GLY A 14 -6.82 -0.89 -11.72
N ALA A 15 -7.38 -1.97 -11.18
CA ALA A 15 -7.54 -2.12 -9.74
C ALA A 15 -6.20 -2.29 -9.04
N LEU A 16 -5.98 -1.48 -8.01
CA LEU A 16 -4.87 -1.58 -7.08
C LEU A 16 -5.41 -1.96 -5.72
N TYR A 17 -4.61 -2.71 -4.98
CA TYR A 17 -4.94 -3.21 -3.67
C TYR A 17 -3.82 -2.90 -2.69
N TRP A 18 -4.20 -2.61 -1.45
CA TRP A 18 -3.25 -2.41 -0.38
C TRP A 18 -2.77 -3.74 0.22
N VAL A 19 -1.48 -3.79 0.54
CA VAL A 19 -0.79 -4.96 1.10
C VAL A 19 -0.10 -4.57 2.40
N TYR A 20 -0.28 -5.43 3.40
CA TYR A 20 0.34 -5.39 4.70
C TYR A 20 0.83 -6.79 5.04
N THR A 21 2.13 -6.88 5.28
CA THR A 21 2.78 -8.11 5.71
C THR A 21 3.33 -7.87 7.10
N SER A 22 2.77 -8.55 8.10
CA SER A 22 3.37 -8.51 9.43
C SER A 22 4.62 -9.38 9.45
N ASN A 23 5.74 -8.80 9.89
CA ASN A 23 7.00 -9.54 10.04
C ASN A 23 7.46 -9.65 11.50
N GLY A 24 6.54 -9.39 12.45
CA GLY A 24 6.81 -9.45 13.89
C GLY A 24 7.36 -10.80 14.35
N ASP A 25 6.92 -11.90 13.73
CA ASP A 25 7.37 -13.26 14.05
C ASP A 25 8.86 -13.51 13.75
N CYS A 26 9.47 -12.68 12.88
CA CYS A 26 10.89 -12.77 12.52
C CYS A 26 11.73 -11.62 13.12
N ASN A 27 11.17 -10.84 14.05
CA ASN A 27 11.80 -9.62 14.58
C ASN A 27 12.23 -8.65 13.46
N TYR A 28 11.42 -8.59 12.39
CA TYR A 28 11.64 -7.73 11.24
C TYR A 28 10.48 -6.72 11.11
N PRO A 29 10.72 -5.52 10.58
CA PRO A 29 9.65 -4.52 10.46
C PRO A 29 8.52 -4.97 9.55
N ASP A 30 7.30 -4.59 9.90
CA ASP A 30 6.14 -4.79 9.04
C ASP A 30 6.34 -4.07 7.70
N HIS A 31 5.82 -4.67 6.64
CA HIS A 31 5.96 -4.12 5.29
C HIS A 31 4.61 -3.66 4.74
N TYR A 32 4.61 -2.47 4.13
CA TYR A 32 3.43 -1.81 3.60
C TYR A 32 3.67 -1.48 2.12
N THR A 33 2.81 -1.97 1.23
CA THR A 33 2.94 -1.69 -0.21
C THR A 33 1.59 -1.77 -0.94
N PHE A 34 1.62 -1.69 -2.26
CA PHE A 34 0.46 -1.89 -3.14
C PHE A 34 0.75 -2.93 -4.21
N THR A 35 -0.32 -3.52 -4.73
CA THR A 35 -0.27 -4.54 -5.77
C THR A 35 -1.43 -4.37 -6.76
N ASP A 36 -1.26 -4.84 -8.00
CA ASP A 36 -2.34 -5.03 -8.98
C ASP A 36 -2.98 -6.43 -8.89
N TRP A 37 -2.54 -7.28 -7.94
CA TRP A 37 -3.04 -8.64 -7.74
C TRP A 37 -3.85 -8.76 -6.44
N ASP A 38 -5.13 -9.08 -6.58
CA ASP A 38 -6.08 -9.27 -5.47
C ASP A 38 -5.71 -10.43 -4.54
N GLU A 39 -5.03 -11.46 -5.05
CA GLU A 39 -4.56 -12.61 -4.27
C GLU A 39 -3.55 -12.22 -3.17
N LEU A 40 -2.76 -11.17 -3.40
CA LEU A 40 -1.75 -10.66 -2.47
C LEU A 40 -2.29 -9.57 -1.54
N ALA A 41 -3.51 -9.09 -1.78
CA ALA A 41 -4.11 -8.00 -1.03
C ALA A 41 -4.40 -8.41 0.42
N THR A 42 -4.24 -7.46 1.34
CA THR A 42 -4.63 -7.68 2.74
C THR A 42 -6.13 -7.79 2.84
N ARG A 43 -6.58 -8.91 3.41
CA ARG A 43 -8.00 -9.17 3.70
C ARG A 43 -8.34 -8.63 5.08
N PHE A 44 -9.42 -7.87 5.13
CA PHE A 44 -9.99 -7.37 6.37
C PHE A 44 -11.38 -7.92 6.59
N PRO A 45 -11.83 -8.07 7.85
CA PRO A 45 -13.26 -8.17 8.13
C PRO A 45 -13.97 -6.90 7.62
N HIS A 46 -15.18 -7.03 7.07
CA HIS A 46 -15.95 -5.89 6.55
C HIS A 46 -16.19 -4.74 7.56
N TYR A 47 -16.04 -5.01 8.87
CA TYR A 47 -16.23 -4.04 9.95
C TYR A 47 -14.91 -3.42 10.45
N TRP A 48 -13.80 -3.59 9.72
CA TRP A 48 -12.48 -3.20 10.22
C TRP A 48 -12.34 -1.69 10.47
N ARG A 49 -13.08 -0.85 9.72
CA ARG A 49 -13.06 0.60 9.90
C ARG A 49 -13.81 1.03 11.16
N GLU A 50 -14.82 0.27 11.58
CA GLU A 50 -15.59 0.48 12.80
C GLU A 50 -14.89 -0.11 14.03
N HIS A 51 -14.03 -1.11 13.84
CA HIS A 51 -13.29 -1.74 14.91
C HIS A 51 -12.12 -0.87 15.37
N GLU A 52 -12.19 -0.34 16.60
CA GLU A 52 -11.22 0.63 17.14
C GLU A 52 -9.76 0.21 16.96
N HIS A 53 -9.41 -1.03 17.34
CA HIS A 53 -8.04 -1.51 17.20
C HIS A 53 -7.57 -1.61 15.74
N LEU A 54 -8.36 -2.23 14.84
CA LEU A 54 -7.98 -2.37 13.43
C LEU A 54 -7.88 -1.02 12.73
N ARG A 55 -8.80 -0.09 13.03
CA ARG A 55 -8.74 1.28 12.55
C ARG A 55 -7.52 2.02 13.10
N TRP A 56 -7.15 1.81 14.36
CA TRP A 56 -5.98 2.45 14.94
C TRP A 56 -4.68 1.97 14.28
N VAL A 57 -4.54 0.65 14.05
CA VAL A 57 -3.35 0.06 13.41
C VAL A 57 -3.27 0.41 11.92
N HIS A 58 -4.35 0.21 11.16
CA HIS A 58 -4.32 0.26 9.70
C HIS A 58 -4.96 1.53 9.11
N GLY A 59 -5.56 2.41 9.91
CA GLY A 59 -6.25 3.60 9.42
C GLY A 59 -5.37 4.61 8.70
N ARG A 60 -4.05 4.53 8.87
CA ARG A 60 -3.04 5.36 8.18
C ARG A 60 -2.29 4.62 7.08
N HIS A 61 -2.82 3.51 6.58
CA HIS A 61 -2.20 2.61 5.61
C HIS A 61 -1.52 3.34 4.44
N ILE A 62 -2.18 4.29 3.77
CA ILE A 62 -1.59 5.03 2.65
C ILE A 62 -0.37 5.85 3.09
N SER A 63 -0.45 6.54 4.23
CA SER A 63 0.68 7.31 4.76
C SER A 63 1.84 6.42 5.20
N GLN A 64 1.57 5.19 5.62
CA GLN A 64 2.62 4.23 6.00
C GLN A 64 3.41 3.74 4.79
N VAL A 65 2.75 3.47 3.65
CA VAL A 65 3.46 3.09 2.42
C VAL A 65 4.44 4.19 1.96
N PHE A 66 4.08 5.46 2.16
CA PHE A 66 4.91 6.61 1.79
C PHE A 66 5.61 7.25 3.00
N ASN A 67 5.98 6.45 4.01
CA ASN A 67 6.77 6.92 5.15
C ASN A 67 8.26 6.89 4.82
N SER A 68 8.86 8.05 4.53
CA SER A 68 10.29 8.18 4.21
C SER A 68 11.22 7.82 5.37
N ASN A 69 10.71 7.76 6.61
CA ASN A 69 11.48 7.34 7.78
C ASN A 69 11.55 5.81 7.94
N ASP A 70 10.86 5.04 7.09
CA ASP A 70 10.94 3.58 7.11
C ASP A 70 12.09 3.10 6.21
N PRO A 71 13.23 2.64 6.79
CA PRO A 71 14.37 2.19 6.01
C PRO A 71 14.12 0.88 5.25
N TYR A 72 13.01 0.19 5.52
CA TYR A 72 12.62 -1.06 4.85
C TYR A 72 11.39 -0.89 3.97
N GLY A 73 10.87 0.33 3.84
CA GLY A 73 9.73 0.65 3.00
C GLY A 73 10.08 0.67 1.51
N ASP A 74 9.05 0.59 0.67
CA ASP A 74 9.18 0.69 -0.79
C ASP A 74 9.34 2.15 -1.27
N TYR A 75 9.43 3.11 -0.36
CA TYR A 75 9.52 4.55 -0.63
C TYR A 75 10.66 5.19 0.16
N ALA A 76 11.49 5.98 -0.54
CA ALA A 76 12.51 6.79 0.12
C ALA A 76 12.50 8.22 -0.44
N GLU A 77 12.83 9.16 0.44
CA GLU A 77 13.11 10.56 0.09
C GLU A 77 14.52 10.89 0.54
N VAL A 78 15.24 11.60 -0.32
CA VAL A 78 16.50 12.25 0.04
C VAL A 78 16.19 13.73 0.14
N GLU A 79 16.40 14.29 1.33
CA GLU A 79 16.25 15.71 1.60
C GLU A 79 17.63 16.38 1.62
N ASP A 80 17.66 17.66 1.28
CA ASP A 80 18.82 18.50 1.45
C ASP A 80 18.91 18.92 2.93
N ASP A 81 20.01 18.57 3.59
CA ASP A 81 20.18 18.79 5.03
C ASP A 81 20.20 20.29 5.43
N GLU A 82 20.51 21.21 4.50
CA GLU A 82 20.59 22.64 4.78
C GLU A 82 19.26 23.37 4.56
N THR A 83 18.51 22.96 3.55
CA THR A 83 17.27 23.63 3.11
C THR A 83 16.01 22.88 3.51
N GLY A 84 16.11 21.58 3.80
CA GLY A 84 14.97 20.69 4.01
C GLY A 84 14.18 20.39 2.73
N GLU A 85 14.71 20.73 1.55
CA GLU A 85 14.03 20.47 0.28
C GLU A 85 14.21 19.00 -0.15
N THR A 86 13.14 18.38 -0.64
CA THR A 86 13.23 17.02 -1.21
C THR A 86 14.02 17.05 -2.53
N LEU A 87 15.24 16.50 -2.51
CA LEU A 87 16.12 16.38 -3.68
C LEU A 87 15.71 15.23 -4.60
N GLN A 88 15.37 14.09 -4.01
CA GLN A 88 15.04 12.89 -4.77
C GLN A 88 13.97 12.06 -4.07
N ARG A 89 13.10 11.45 -4.87
CA ARG A 89 12.17 10.41 -4.44
C ARG A 89 12.49 9.14 -5.20
N SER A 90 12.57 8.01 -4.51
CA SER A 90 12.76 6.71 -5.14
C SER A 90 11.68 5.74 -4.66
N LEU A 91 11.39 4.80 -5.56
CA LEU A 91 10.46 3.70 -5.32
C LEU A 91 11.23 2.40 -5.51
N SER A 92 10.92 1.39 -4.71
CA SER A 92 11.49 0.04 -4.80
C SER A 92 10.38 -1.01 -4.70
N GLY A 93 10.76 -2.30 -4.73
CA GLY A 93 9.81 -3.39 -4.52
C GLY A 93 8.64 -3.41 -5.50
N MET A 94 7.45 -3.72 -4.98
CA MET A 94 6.22 -3.77 -5.79
C MET A 94 5.82 -2.37 -6.29
N LEU A 95 6.10 -1.34 -5.48
CA LEU A 95 5.74 0.03 -5.78
C LEU A 95 6.48 0.58 -7.01
N ALA A 96 7.77 0.21 -7.17
CA ALA A 96 8.53 0.54 -8.37
C ALA A 96 7.95 -0.10 -9.64
N GLY A 97 7.53 -1.36 -9.55
CA GLY A 97 6.90 -2.08 -10.67
C GLY A 97 5.56 -1.46 -11.08
N LEU A 98 4.74 -1.04 -10.10
CA LEU A 98 3.49 -0.32 -10.38
C LEU A 98 3.75 1.05 -11.02
N HIS A 99 4.74 1.80 -10.53
CA HIS A 99 5.14 3.07 -11.12
C HIS A 99 5.63 2.92 -12.57
N GLU A 100 6.49 1.92 -12.85
CA GLU A 100 6.97 1.68 -14.21
C GLU A 100 5.82 1.36 -15.17
N LYS A 101 4.87 0.52 -14.74
CA LYS A 101 3.65 0.20 -15.51
C LYS A 101 2.72 1.41 -15.69
N SER A 102 2.72 2.38 -14.77
CA SER A 102 1.78 3.51 -14.81
C SER A 102 2.14 4.51 -15.90
N GLY A 103 3.42 4.58 -16.28
CA GLY A 103 3.97 5.55 -17.22
C GLY A 103 4.01 6.99 -16.70
N GLN A 104 3.67 7.20 -15.42
CA GLN A 104 3.72 8.51 -14.78
C GLN A 104 5.15 8.83 -14.31
N SER A 105 5.44 10.10 -14.05
CA SER A 105 6.61 10.42 -13.23
C SER A 105 6.41 9.94 -11.78
N VAL A 106 7.51 9.74 -11.05
CA VAL A 106 7.49 9.33 -9.63
C VAL A 106 6.58 10.24 -8.80
N MET A 107 6.66 11.56 -9.03
CA MET A 107 5.86 12.53 -8.29
C MET A 107 4.37 12.44 -8.63
N GLU A 108 4.01 12.32 -9.90
CA GLU A 108 2.61 12.15 -10.32
C GLU A 108 2.01 10.87 -9.76
N PHE A 109 2.76 9.77 -9.81
CA PHE A 109 2.35 8.50 -9.24
C PHE A 109 2.09 8.60 -7.74
N ILE A 110 3.05 9.11 -6.94
CA ILE A 110 2.87 9.29 -5.50
C ILE A 110 1.70 10.21 -5.18
N GLN A 111 1.58 11.34 -5.90
CA GLN A 111 0.47 12.27 -5.70
C GLN A 111 -0.88 11.63 -6.00
N TRP A 112 -0.95 10.81 -7.06
CA TRP A 112 -2.15 10.04 -7.37
C TRP A 112 -2.47 9.08 -6.23
N MET A 113 -1.51 8.25 -5.80
CA MET A 113 -1.72 7.24 -4.75
C MET A 113 -2.19 7.87 -3.43
N LYS A 114 -1.67 9.05 -3.07
CA LYS A 114 -2.07 9.80 -1.86
C LYS A 114 -3.45 10.45 -1.96
N LYS A 115 -3.92 10.79 -3.17
CA LYS A 115 -5.20 11.48 -3.40
C LYS A 115 -6.32 10.53 -3.82
N ALA A 116 -5.98 9.32 -4.26
CA ALA A 116 -6.92 8.32 -4.70
C ALA A 116 -7.92 7.99 -3.59
N ASP A 117 -9.16 7.69 -3.98
CA ASP A 117 -10.16 7.22 -3.04
C ASP A 117 -9.94 5.72 -2.81
N TRP A 118 -9.58 5.38 -1.58
CA TRP A 118 -9.28 4.01 -1.15
C TRP A 118 -10.47 3.44 -0.40
N VAL A 119 -11.25 2.63 -1.12
CA VAL A 119 -12.54 2.10 -0.69
C VAL A 119 -12.44 0.61 -0.37
N ASP A 120 -13.39 0.12 0.41
CA ASP A 120 -13.48 -1.30 0.72
C ASP A 120 -14.31 -1.99 -0.36
N VAL A 121 -13.72 -2.99 -1.02
CA VAL A 121 -14.39 -3.83 -2.03
C VAL A 121 -14.52 -5.26 -1.51
N PRO A 122 -15.58 -6.02 -1.88
CA PRO A 122 -15.72 -7.41 -1.48
C PRO A 122 -14.49 -8.23 -1.89
N ALA A 123 -13.90 -8.96 -0.96
CA ALA A 123 -12.80 -9.85 -1.29
C ALA A 123 -13.33 -11.06 -2.08
N PRO A 124 -12.63 -11.52 -3.14
CA PRO A 124 -13.01 -12.73 -3.85
C PRO A 124 -12.94 -13.93 -2.89
N ALA A 125 -13.80 -14.93 -3.13
CA ALA A 125 -13.75 -16.17 -2.38
C ALA A 125 -12.35 -16.77 -2.53
N ARG A 126 -11.77 -17.27 -1.43
CA ARG A 126 -10.61 -18.15 -1.54
C ARG A 126 -11.09 -19.39 -2.26
N GLU A 127 -10.67 -19.60 -3.50
CA GLU A 127 -10.77 -20.92 -4.10
C GLU A 127 -9.87 -21.83 -3.27
N LEU A 128 -10.49 -22.64 -2.40
CA LEU A 128 -9.79 -23.70 -1.71
C LEU A 128 -9.44 -24.72 -2.79
N PHE A 129 -8.20 -24.69 -3.26
CA PHE A 129 -7.63 -25.84 -3.93
C PHE A 129 -7.46 -26.91 -2.83
N ASP A 130 -8.41 -27.84 -2.76
CA ASP A 130 -8.22 -29.13 -2.09
C ASP A 130 -7.11 -29.88 -2.87
N ASP A 131 -5.93 -30.02 -2.26
CA ASP A 131 -4.87 -30.96 -2.68
C ASP A 131 -5.15 -32.37 -2.10
#